data_AF-A0A937GUY0-F1
#
_entry.id   AF-A0A937GUY0-F1
#
_cell.length_a   1.000
_cell.length_b   1.000
_cell.length_c   1.000
_cell.angle_alpha   90.00
_cell.angle_beta   90.00
_cell.angle_gamma   90.00
#
_symmetry.space_group_name_H-M   'P 1'
#
loop_
_entity.id
_entity.type
_entity.pdbx_description
1 polymer ?
#
loop_
_entity_poly.entity_id
_entity_poly.type
_entity_poly.pdbx_seq_one_letter_code
_entity_poly.pdbx_strand_id
1 'polypeptide(L)'
;MKNYFILLTLNLILFFNLNLSNANSITTFSENEYSNIIVEGIVKNDYKVVKEFLTKGLINARSVVNGKPLLIHAVINDKPDMVNLLIRYGAQPYEDYCNEGYNAHEWAVKSQSDYARAELIVISILNN
;
A
#
# COMPACT_ATOMS: atom_id res chain seq x y z
N MET A 1 -9.01 40.91 43.47
CA MET A 1 -8.31 40.73 42.19
C MET A 1 -7.88 39.28 41.89
N LYS A 2 -7.64 38.40 42.89
CA LYS A 2 -7.21 37.01 42.63
C LYS A 2 -8.31 36.07 42.07
N ASN A 3 -9.59 36.26 42.44
CA ASN A 3 -10.67 35.37 42.00
C ASN A 3 -11.05 35.51 40.51
N TYR A 4 -10.94 36.71 39.93
CA TYR A 4 -11.21 36.92 38.50
C TYR A 4 -10.13 36.31 37.61
N PHE A 5 -8.88 36.25 38.09
CA PHE A 5 -7.77 35.62 37.36
C PHE A 5 -7.98 34.10 37.23
N ILE A 6 -8.48 33.45 38.28
CA ILE A 6 -8.76 32.01 38.31
C ILE A 6 -9.93 31.65 37.37
N LEU A 7 -11.00 32.45 37.32
CA LEU A 7 -12.12 32.23 36.40
C LEU A 7 -11.73 32.41 34.91
N LEU A 8 -10.79 33.32 34.61
CA LEU A 8 -10.28 33.53 33.25
C LEU A 8 -9.44 32.33 32.79
N THR A 9 -8.59 31.79 33.67
CA THR A 9 -7.78 30.60 33.38
C THR A 9 -8.63 29.32 33.24
N LEU A 10 -9.73 29.20 34.01
CA LEU A 10 -10.61 28.03 33.93
C LEU A 10 -11.38 27.99 32.60
N ASN A 11 -11.82 29.16 32.09
CA ASN A 11 -12.46 29.26 30.79
C ASN A 11 -11.49 28.93 29.64
N LEU A 12 -10.23 29.36 29.71
CA LEU A 12 -9.22 29.03 28.71
C LEU A 12 -8.99 27.51 28.58
N ILE A 13 -9.01 26.78 29.70
CA ILE A 13 -8.87 25.32 29.72
C ILE A 13 -10.12 24.64 29.14
N LEU A 14 -11.32 25.18 29.37
CA LEU A 14 -12.55 24.67 28.76
C LEU A 14 -12.59 24.89 27.23
N PHE A 15 -12.05 26.00 26.72
CA PHE A 15 -11.94 26.24 25.27
C PHE A 15 -10.92 25.32 24.59
N PHE A 16 -9.84 24.93 25.28
CA PHE A 16 -8.87 23.98 24.74
C PHE A 16 -9.40 22.54 24.67
N ASN A 17 -10.37 22.18 25.52
CA ASN A 17 -10.96 20.85 25.57
C ASN A 17 -12.21 20.67 24.69
N LEU A 18 -12.69 21.71 24.01
CA LEU A 18 -13.88 21.65 23.14
C LEU A 18 -13.57 21.60 21.63
N ASN A 19 -12.30 21.49 21.24
CA ASN A 19 -11.89 21.31 19.83
C ASN A 19 -11.28 19.93 19.55
N LEU A 20 -11.73 18.87 20.22
CA LEU A 20 -11.34 17.50 19.88
C LEU A 20 -12.53 16.53 19.83
N SER A 21 -13.67 17.02 19.34
CA SER A 21 -14.84 16.16 19.13
C SER A 21 -15.61 16.51 17.85
N ASN A 22 -14.93 17.02 16.81
CA ASN A 22 -15.53 17.03 15.47
C ASN A 22 -14.53 17.25 14.31
N ALA A 23 -13.60 16.32 14.11
CA ALA A 23 -12.78 16.30 12.90
C ALA A 23 -12.58 14.87 12.42
N ASN A 24 -13.63 14.34 11.78
CA ASN A 24 -13.66 13.16 10.93
C ASN A 24 -13.32 11.83 11.62
N SER A 25 -14.12 10.81 11.33
CA SER A 25 -13.76 9.41 11.54
C SER A 25 -12.51 9.07 10.70
N ILE A 26 -11.32 9.48 11.13
CA ILE A 26 -10.07 8.92 10.66
C ILE A 26 -9.98 7.58 11.34
N THR A 27 -10.54 6.55 10.70
CA THR A 27 -10.18 5.17 11.01
C THR A 27 -8.70 5.06 10.67
N THR A 28 -7.83 5.28 11.66
CA THR A 28 -6.40 4.99 11.53
C THR A 28 -6.29 3.47 11.40
N PHE A 29 -6.39 2.96 10.18
CA PHE A 29 -6.19 1.55 9.91
C PHE A 29 -4.77 1.20 10.38
N SER A 30 -4.64 0.04 11.02
CA SER A 30 -3.31 -0.44 11.40
C SER A 30 -2.51 -0.77 10.14
N GLU A 31 -1.17 -0.72 10.21
CA GLU A 31 -0.29 -1.11 9.10
C GLU A 31 -0.61 -2.52 8.56
N ASN A 32 -0.99 -3.43 9.46
CA ASN A 32 -1.43 -4.79 9.13
C ASN A 32 -2.73 -4.80 8.33
N GLU A 33 -3.65 -3.88 8.62
CA GLU A 33 -4.94 -3.79 7.93
C GLU A 33 -4.77 -3.22 6.52
N TYR A 34 -3.92 -2.20 6.34
CA TYR A 34 -3.54 -1.74 4.99
C TYR A 34 -2.89 -2.86 4.16
N SER A 35 -2.01 -3.64 4.78
CA SER A 35 -1.33 -4.78 4.14
C SER A 35 -2.30 -5.90 3.72
N ASN A 36 -3.36 -6.13 4.48
CA ASN A 36 -4.39 -7.09 4.10
C ASN A 36 -5.26 -6.58 2.96
N ILE A 37 -5.74 -5.33 3.04
CA ILE A 37 -6.60 -4.72 2.03
C ILE A 37 -5.88 -4.64 0.68
N ILE A 38 -4.61 -4.23 0.67
CA ILE A 38 -3.85 -4.11 -0.58
C ILE A 38 -3.60 -5.48 -1.23
N VAL A 39 -3.28 -6.51 -0.44
CA VAL A 39 -3.06 -7.87 -0.97
C VAL A 39 -4.39 -8.42 -1.51
N GLU A 40 -5.49 -8.23 -0.80
CA GLU A 40 -6.81 -8.63 -1.27
C GLU A 40 -7.20 -7.88 -2.56
N GLY A 41 -6.93 -6.58 -2.63
CA GLY A 41 -7.15 -5.77 -3.84
C GLY A 41 -6.35 -6.30 -5.03
N ILE A 42 -5.07 -6.64 -4.83
CA ILE A 42 -4.23 -7.26 -5.86
C ILE A 42 -4.83 -8.60 -6.31
N VAL A 43 -5.17 -9.49 -5.38
CA VAL A 43 -5.74 -10.82 -5.68
C VAL A 43 -7.05 -10.70 -6.47
N LYS A 44 -7.90 -9.73 -6.12
CA LYS A 44 -9.18 -9.46 -6.79
C LYS A 44 -9.05 -8.62 -8.07
N ASN A 45 -7.84 -8.18 -8.45
CA ASN A 45 -7.59 -7.25 -9.55
C ASN A 45 -8.36 -5.91 -9.39
N ASP A 46 -8.56 -5.45 -8.15
CA ASP A 46 -9.20 -4.16 -7.86
C ASP A 46 -8.21 -3.01 -8.09
N TYR A 47 -8.07 -2.64 -9.35
CA TYR A 47 -7.16 -1.59 -9.80
C TYR A 47 -7.41 -0.26 -9.10
N LYS A 48 -8.67 0.08 -8.81
CA LYS A 48 -9.03 1.36 -8.21
C LYS A 48 -8.50 1.43 -6.77
N VAL A 49 -8.75 0.39 -5.97
CA VAL A 49 -8.27 0.32 -4.59
C VAL A 49 -6.74 0.34 -4.55
N VAL A 50 -6.08 -0.50 -5.34
CA VAL A 50 -4.62 -0.60 -5.35
C VAL A 50 -3.98 0.72 -5.78
N LYS A 51 -4.49 1.34 -6.86
CA LYS A 51 -3.98 2.64 -7.34
C LYS A 51 -4.19 3.75 -6.31
N GLU A 52 -5.34 3.79 -5.64
CA GLU A 52 -5.64 4.80 -4.63
C GLU A 52 -4.66 4.72 -3.45
N PHE A 53 -4.37 3.51 -2.98
CA PHE A 53 -3.41 3.27 -1.89
C PHE A 53 -2.00 3.73 -2.26
N LEU A 54 -1.53 3.37 -3.45
CA LEU A 54 -0.21 3.77 -3.95
C LEU A 54 -0.13 5.29 -4.18
N THR A 55 -1.18 5.90 -4.75
CA THR A 55 -1.22 7.34 -5.05
C THR A 55 -1.26 8.19 -3.78
N LYS A 56 -1.99 7.75 -2.76
CA LYS A 56 -2.05 8.44 -1.47
C LYS A 56 -0.82 8.19 -0.60
N GLY A 57 0.13 7.36 -1.05
CA GLY A 57 1.31 7.00 -0.27
C GLY A 57 0.99 6.19 0.98
N LEU A 58 -0.17 5.53 1.03
CA LEU A 58 -0.56 4.67 2.15
C LEU A 58 0.29 3.39 2.21
N ILE A 59 0.84 2.98 1.07
CA ILE A 59 1.78 1.87 0.94
C ILE A 59 2.74 2.10 -0.23
N ASN A 60 3.95 1.55 -0.12
CA ASN A 60 4.95 1.59 -1.19
C ASN A 60 4.77 0.38 -2.13
N ALA A 61 4.99 0.53 -3.43
CA ALA A 61 4.90 -0.58 -4.39
C ALA A 61 5.93 -1.70 -4.13
N ARG A 62 7.05 -1.36 -3.47
CA ARG A 62 8.12 -2.28 -3.03
C ARG A 62 7.87 -2.86 -1.64
N SER A 63 6.74 -2.56 -1.00
CA SER A 63 6.39 -3.11 0.32
C SER A 63 6.34 -4.64 0.29
N VAL A 64 6.75 -5.24 1.40
CA VAL A 64 6.78 -6.69 1.57
C VAL A 64 5.69 -7.08 2.56
N VAL A 65 4.79 -7.97 2.13
CA VAL A 65 3.70 -8.50 2.96
C VAL A 65 3.84 -10.02 2.99
N ASN A 66 3.85 -10.61 4.19
CA ASN A 66 4.04 -12.06 4.40
C ASN A 66 5.30 -12.60 3.69
N GLY A 67 6.40 -11.84 3.75
CA GLY A 67 7.69 -12.20 3.14
C GLY A 67 7.72 -12.10 1.62
N LYS A 68 6.71 -11.51 0.98
CA LYS A 68 6.62 -11.33 -0.46
C LYS A 68 6.39 -9.86 -0.83
N PRO A 69 7.21 -9.28 -1.71
CA PRO A 69 6.90 -8.01 -2.37
C PRO A 69 5.48 -8.01 -2.97
N LEU A 70 4.79 -6.87 -2.95
CA LEU A 70 3.46 -6.73 -3.55
C LEU A 70 3.40 -7.22 -5.01
N LEU A 71 4.47 -6.98 -5.78
CA LEU A 71 4.57 -7.45 -7.16
C LEU A 71 4.52 -8.98 -7.27
N ILE A 72 5.11 -9.71 -6.31
CA ILE A 72 5.05 -11.17 -6.28
C ILE A 72 3.64 -11.66 -5.99
N HIS A 73 2.85 -10.96 -5.16
CA HIS A 73 1.43 -11.29 -4.98
C HIS A 73 0.65 -11.16 -6.30
N ALA A 74 0.92 -10.13 -7.10
CA ALA A 74 0.30 -9.95 -8.41
C ALA A 74 0.70 -11.08 -9.39
N VAL A 75 1.98 -11.47 -9.39
CA VAL A 75 2.49 -12.56 -10.23
C VAL A 75 1.87 -13.90 -9.88
N ILE A 76 1.86 -14.28 -8.59
CA ILE A 76 1.29 -15.57 -8.14
C ILE A 76 -0.18 -15.70 -8.54
N ASN A 77 -0.92 -14.59 -8.55
CA ASN A 77 -2.34 -14.56 -8.92
C ASN A 77 -2.58 -14.28 -10.43
N ASP A 78 -1.51 -14.25 -11.21
CA ASP A 78 -1.49 -14.03 -12.66
C ASP A 78 -2.28 -12.79 -13.10
N LYS A 79 -2.02 -11.66 -12.41
CA LYS A 79 -2.71 -10.37 -12.62
C LYS A 79 -1.82 -9.38 -13.40
N PRO A 80 -1.84 -9.38 -14.74
CA PRO A 80 -0.99 -8.49 -15.55
C PRO A 80 -1.26 -7.01 -15.27
N ASP A 81 -2.53 -6.60 -15.07
CA ASP A 81 -2.85 -5.21 -14.77
C ASP A 81 -2.22 -4.73 -13.46
N MET A 82 -2.16 -5.61 -12.44
CA MET A 82 -1.53 -5.30 -11.16
C MET A 82 -0.02 -5.28 -11.29
N VAL A 83 0.57 -6.17 -12.10
CA VAL A 83 2.00 -6.15 -12.43
C VAL A 83 2.37 -4.80 -13.05
N ASN A 84 1.64 -4.38 -14.08
CA ASN A 84 1.87 -3.10 -14.75
C ASN A 84 1.75 -1.92 -13.77
N LEU A 85 0.67 -1.88 -12.99
CA LEU A 85 0.42 -0.84 -12.01
C LEU A 85 1.56 -0.75 -10.98
N LEU A 86 1.96 -1.86 -10.37
CA LEU A 86 2.98 -1.87 -9.33
C LEU A 86 4.35 -1.44 -9.88
N ILE A 87 4.71 -1.86 -11.10
CA ILE A 87 5.97 -1.44 -11.74
C ILE A 87 5.96 0.06 -12.06
N ARG A 88 4.84 0.62 -12.55
CA ARG A 88 4.73 2.07 -12.75
C ARG A 88 4.92 2.89 -11.48
N TYR A 89 4.63 2.30 -10.32
CA TYR A 89 4.86 2.89 -9.00
C TYR A 89 6.19 2.47 -8.36
N GLY A 90 7.08 1.84 -9.12
CA GLY A 90 8.47 1.61 -8.73
C GLY A 90 8.80 0.22 -8.17
N ALA A 91 7.88 -0.76 -8.24
CA ALA A 91 8.23 -2.14 -7.96
C ALA A 91 9.28 -2.66 -8.95
N GLN A 92 10.27 -3.43 -8.47
CA GLN A 92 11.41 -3.86 -9.30
C GLN A 92 11.33 -5.36 -9.56
N PRO A 93 11.01 -5.79 -10.79
CA PRO A 93 10.73 -7.21 -11.07
C PRO A 93 11.94 -8.13 -10.98
N TYR A 94 13.16 -7.58 -11.04
CA TYR A 94 14.42 -8.34 -11.02
C TYR A 94 15.23 -8.14 -9.74
N GLU A 95 14.96 -7.08 -8.96
CA GLU A 95 15.74 -6.69 -7.78
C GLU A 95 15.01 -6.97 -6.46
N ASP A 96 13.67 -7.10 -6.49
CA ASP A 96 12.87 -7.37 -5.30
C ASP A 96 12.66 -8.88 -5.12
N TYR A 97 13.28 -9.43 -4.08
CA TYR A 97 13.21 -10.86 -3.76
C TYR A 97 12.25 -11.14 -2.60
N CYS A 98 11.54 -12.26 -2.66
CA CYS A 98 10.81 -12.79 -1.51
C CYS A 98 11.71 -13.62 -0.59
N ASN A 99 11.17 -14.02 0.57
CA ASN A 99 11.89 -14.85 1.55
C ASN A 99 12.36 -16.20 1.00
N GLU A 100 11.69 -16.72 -0.04
CA GLU A 100 12.10 -17.93 -0.76
C GLU A 100 13.27 -17.72 -1.73
N GLY A 101 13.75 -16.49 -1.89
CA GLY A 101 14.89 -16.14 -2.74
C GLY A 101 14.56 -15.97 -4.21
N TYR A 102 13.28 -15.88 -4.58
CA TYR A 102 12.85 -15.64 -5.95
C TYR A 102 12.41 -14.18 -6.14
N ASN A 103 12.77 -13.59 -7.27
CA ASN A 103 12.18 -12.31 -7.73
C ASN A 103 10.87 -12.54 -8.49
N ALA A 104 10.21 -11.46 -8.92
CA ALA A 104 8.92 -11.53 -9.61
C ALA A 104 8.97 -12.32 -10.93
N HIS A 105 10.03 -12.15 -11.71
CA HIS A 105 10.18 -12.86 -12.98
C HIS A 105 10.40 -14.37 -12.78
N GLU A 106 11.28 -14.75 -11.85
CA GLU A 106 11.53 -16.14 -11.50
C GLU A 106 10.27 -16.82 -10.94
N TRP A 107 9.49 -16.11 -10.13
CA TRP A 107 8.22 -16.63 -9.64
C TRP A 107 7.25 -16.87 -10.80
N ALA A 108 7.13 -15.95 -11.75
CA ALA A 108 6.20 -16.10 -12.87
C ALA A 108 6.48 -17.38 -13.68
N VAL A 109 7.75 -17.74 -13.85
CA VAL A 109 8.16 -19.02 -14.46
C VAL A 109 7.76 -20.20 -13.58
N LYS A 110 8.07 -20.14 -12.28
CA LYS A 110 7.85 -21.23 -11.33
C LYS A 110 6.35 -21.49 -11.03
N SER A 111 5.50 -20.46 -11.06
CA SER A 111 4.05 -20.56 -10.86
C SER A 111 3.25 -20.73 -12.15
N GLN A 112 3.90 -20.72 -13.33
CA GLN A 112 3.24 -20.76 -14.65
C GLN A 112 2.24 -19.60 -14.84
N SER A 113 2.59 -18.42 -14.34
CA SER A 113 1.77 -17.20 -14.47
C SER A 113 2.04 -16.52 -15.81
N ASP A 114 1.41 -17.03 -16.87
CA ASP A 114 1.71 -16.66 -18.24
C ASP A 114 1.38 -15.21 -18.57
N TYR A 115 0.25 -14.68 -18.09
CA TYR A 115 -0.15 -13.30 -18.37
C TYR A 115 0.74 -12.30 -17.63
N ALA A 116 1.00 -12.55 -16.35
CA ALA A 116 1.94 -11.75 -15.56
C ALA A 116 3.34 -11.80 -16.16
N ARG A 117 3.81 -12.98 -16.60
CA ARG A 117 5.11 -13.14 -17.25
C ARG A 117 5.18 -12.38 -18.58
N ALA A 118 4.13 -12.44 -19.40
CA ALA A 118 4.07 -11.68 -20.65
C ALA A 118 4.18 -10.18 -20.37
N GLU A 119 3.44 -9.67 -19.38
CA GLU A 119 3.51 -8.26 -18.99
C GLU A 119 4.91 -7.84 -18.51
N LEU A 120 5.55 -8.66 -17.68
CA LEU A 120 6.94 -8.43 -17.23
C LEU A 120 7.92 -8.32 -18.40
N ILE A 121 7.77 -9.19 -19.41
CA ILE A 121 8.62 -9.18 -20.61
C ILE A 121 8.33 -7.94 -21.47
N VAL A 122 7.06 -7.59 -21.68
CA VAL A 122 6.71 -6.40 -22.46
C VAL A 122 7.28 -5.14 -21.81
N ILE A 123 7.12 -4.99 -20.50
CA ILE A 123 7.63 -3.81 -19.78
C ILE A 123 9.17 -3.76 -19.82
N SER A 124 9.86 -4.89 -19.69
CA SER A 124 11.34 -4.89 -19.73
C SER A 124 11.87 -4.54 -21.11
N ILE A 125 11.18 -4.89 -22.19
CA ILE A 125 11.53 -4.47 -23.56
C ILE A 125 11.29 -2.97 -23.75
N LEU A 126 10.21 -2.41 -23.17
CA LEU A 126 9.84 -1.00 -23.36
C LEU A 126 10.70 -0.02 -22.54
N ASN A 127 11.31 -0.47 -21.46
CA ASN A 127 12.10 0.38 -20.54
C ASN A 127 13.63 0.31 -20.77
N ASN A 128 14.09 -0.52 -21.70
CA ASN A 128 15.50 -0.61 -22.14
C ASN A 128 15.72 0.24 -23.39
#